data_AF-A0A0G4IC34-F1
#
_entry.id   AF-A0A0G4IC34-F1
#
_cell.length_a   1.000
_cell.length_b   1.000
_cell.length_c   1.000
_cell.angle_alpha   90.00
_cell.angle_beta   90.00
_cell.angle_gamma   90.00
#
_symmetry.space_group_name_H-M   'P 1'
#
loop_
_entity.id
_entity.type
_entity.pdbx_description
1 polymer ?
#
loop_
_entity_poly.entity_id
_entity_poly.type
_entity_poly.pdbx_seq_one_letter_code
_entity_poly.pdbx_strand_id
1 'polypeptide(L)'
;MASAVFEALNNVWICRNFQVCANYLQNNAVPDRRSEQQASEFLQGMRKALWTTPIGVEINDLRPLDDFIGKFAPPDHPETRIRSNFEYYKTNYLVCYLILVLVRALVSPGIVLIALILQYGAILTPMEATEGVIDPVTRVKIALSVHLVFLALLAWHILCQPVWLLLVMLAALSAHAAFRTRSAARLVSDTVRQAVNVKKE
;
A
#
# COMPACT_ATOMS: atom_id res chain seq x y z
N MET A 1 -5.35 4.08 -20.34
CA MET A 1 -5.47 4.41 -18.90
C MET A 1 -5.97 3.23 -18.07
N ALA A 2 -7.08 2.57 -18.42
CA ALA A 2 -7.61 1.42 -17.67
C ALA A 2 -6.64 0.21 -17.53
N SER A 3 -5.86 -0.12 -18.57
CA SER A 3 -4.86 -1.21 -18.50
C SER A 3 -3.70 -0.88 -17.54
N ALA A 4 -3.21 0.38 -17.52
CA ALA A 4 -2.17 0.81 -16.58
C ALA A 4 -2.69 0.87 -15.13
N VAL A 5 -3.95 1.23 -14.92
CA VAL A 5 -4.61 1.17 -13.61
C VAL A 5 -4.77 -0.28 -13.18
N PHE A 6 -5.20 -1.18 -14.07
CA PHE A 6 -5.33 -2.60 -13.77
C PHE A 6 -3.98 -3.27 -13.48
N GLU A 7 -2.94 -2.94 -14.24
CA GLU A 7 -1.57 -3.43 -14.03
C GLU A 7 -0.94 -2.84 -12.76
N ALA A 8 -1.23 -1.57 -12.44
CA ALA A 8 -0.89 -0.98 -11.15
C ALA A 8 -1.61 -1.71 -10.01
N LEU A 9 -2.91 -2.00 -10.15
CA LEU A 9 -3.72 -2.76 -9.18
C LEU A 9 -3.28 -4.23 -9.05
N ASN A 10 -2.81 -4.87 -10.13
CA ASN A 10 -2.24 -6.22 -10.09
C ASN A 10 -0.87 -6.23 -9.40
N ASN A 11 -0.12 -5.14 -9.52
CA ASN A 11 1.11 -4.91 -8.77
C ASN A 11 0.87 -4.34 -7.36
N VAL A 12 -0.38 -3.99 -7.01
CA VAL A 12 -0.70 -3.63 -5.63
C VAL A 12 -0.47 -4.88 -4.78
N TRP A 13 0.39 -4.69 -3.79
CA TRP A 13 0.80 -5.67 -2.78
C TRP A 13 -0.34 -6.54 -2.24
N ILE A 14 -1.56 -6.02 -2.14
CA ILE A 14 -2.75 -6.78 -1.74
C ILE A 14 -2.94 -8.01 -2.63
N CYS A 15 -2.88 -7.87 -3.96
CA CYS A 15 -3.05 -8.97 -4.91
C CYS A 15 -1.92 -10.00 -4.84
N ARG A 16 -0.66 -9.54 -4.71
CA ARG A 16 0.50 -10.44 -4.53
C ARG A 16 0.43 -11.21 -3.22
N ASN A 17 0.10 -10.55 -2.10
CA ASN A 17 -0.02 -11.24 -0.82
C ASN A 17 -1.20 -12.20 -0.83
N PHE A 18 -2.34 -11.83 -1.40
CA PHE A 18 -3.46 -12.75 -1.61
C PHE A 18 -3.05 -13.99 -2.39
N GLN A 19 -2.27 -13.83 -3.46
CA GLN A 19 -1.84 -14.96 -4.27
C GLN A 19 -0.84 -15.85 -3.53
N VAL A 20 0.09 -15.26 -2.76
CA VAL A 20 0.98 -16.02 -1.87
C VAL A 20 0.17 -16.75 -0.78
N CYS A 21 -0.84 -16.11 -0.19
CA CYS A 21 -1.75 -16.72 0.77
C CYS A 21 -2.55 -17.88 0.15
N ALA A 22 -3.11 -17.66 -1.03
CA ALA A 22 -3.91 -18.66 -1.73
C ALA A 22 -3.05 -19.89 -2.07
N ASN A 23 -1.84 -19.67 -2.59
CA ASN A 23 -0.88 -20.73 -2.86
C ASN A 23 -0.49 -21.47 -1.58
N TYR A 24 -0.26 -20.76 -0.48
CA TYR A 24 0.02 -21.36 0.81
C TYR A 24 -1.13 -22.26 1.30
N LEU A 25 -2.37 -21.75 1.25
CA LEU A 25 -3.57 -22.46 1.69
C LEU A 25 -3.87 -23.69 0.82
N GLN A 26 -3.63 -23.59 -0.49
CA GLN A 26 -3.84 -24.69 -1.43
C GLN A 26 -2.82 -25.82 -1.22
N ASN A 27 -1.57 -25.49 -0.86
CA ASN A 27 -0.48 -26.45 -0.68
C ASN A 27 -0.47 -27.11 0.72
N ASN A 28 -1.20 -26.57 1.70
CA ASN A 28 -1.15 -27.00 3.11
C ASN A 28 -2.51 -27.46 3.66
N ALA A 29 -3.32 -28.13 2.85
CA ALA A 29 -4.62 -28.66 3.29
C ALA A 29 -4.51 -29.81 4.33
N VAL A 30 -3.33 -30.40 4.52
CA VAL A 30 -3.08 -31.49 5.49
C VAL A 30 -2.10 -31.02 6.57
N PRO A 31 -2.47 -31.07 7.86
CA PRO A 31 -1.58 -30.67 8.95
C PRO A 31 -0.47 -31.70 9.17
N ASP A 32 0.77 -31.34 8.83
CA ASP A 32 2.01 -32.05 9.16
C ASP A 32 2.95 -31.09 9.92
N ARG A 33 3.98 -31.56 10.64
CA ARG A 33 4.96 -30.68 11.31
C ARG A 33 5.64 -29.68 10.36
N ARG A 34 5.78 -30.04 9.08
CA ARG A 34 6.20 -29.10 8.03
C ARG A 34 5.26 -27.91 7.88
N SER A 35 3.96 -28.10 8.13
CA SER A 35 2.95 -27.04 8.06
C SER A 35 3.07 -26.02 9.19
N GLU A 36 3.60 -26.39 10.37
CA GLU A 36 3.84 -25.43 11.46
C GLU A 36 5.00 -24.48 11.15
N GLN A 37 6.11 -25.03 10.67
CA GLN A 37 7.26 -24.22 10.27
C GLN A 37 6.88 -23.27 9.12
N GLN A 38 6.20 -23.79 8.10
CA GLN A 38 5.75 -22.97 6.97
C GLN A 38 4.74 -21.90 7.41
N ALA A 39 3.82 -22.20 8.33
CA ALA A 39 2.88 -21.21 8.86
C ALA A 39 3.60 -20.10 9.63
N SER A 40 4.60 -20.47 10.43
CA SER A 40 5.43 -19.53 11.18
C SER A 40 6.22 -18.62 10.22
N GLU A 41 6.90 -19.19 9.22
CA GLU A 41 7.61 -18.43 8.18
C GLU A 41 6.67 -17.50 7.42
N PHE A 42 5.48 -17.97 7.06
CA PHE A 42 4.47 -17.18 6.38
C PHE A 42 3.96 -16.03 7.26
N LEU A 43 3.62 -16.28 8.53
CA LEU A 43 3.16 -15.24 9.46
C LEU A 43 4.27 -14.24 9.79
N GLN A 44 5.52 -14.68 9.90
CA GLN A 44 6.67 -13.78 10.01
C GLN A 44 6.85 -12.95 8.75
N GLY A 45 6.68 -13.53 7.57
CA GLY A 45 6.67 -12.83 6.29
C GLY A 45 5.57 -11.76 6.24
N MET A 46 4.35 -12.10 6.63
CA MET A 46 3.23 -11.15 6.76
C MET A 46 3.56 -10.04 7.74
N ARG A 47 4.03 -10.37 8.96
CA ARG A 47 4.44 -9.38 9.97
C ARG A 47 5.47 -8.42 9.39
N LYS A 48 6.53 -8.96 8.79
CA LYS A 48 7.59 -8.16 8.16
C LYS A 48 7.03 -7.26 7.06
N ALA A 49 6.20 -7.81 6.17
CA ALA A 49 5.60 -7.07 5.07
C ALA A 49 4.62 -5.99 5.55
N LEU A 50 3.88 -6.23 6.63
CA LEU A 50 3.02 -5.22 7.27
C LEU A 50 3.85 -4.12 7.94
N TRP A 51 4.99 -4.46 8.53
CA TRP A 51 5.91 -3.48 9.13
C TRP A 51 6.64 -2.63 8.09
N THR A 52 7.04 -3.22 6.96
CA THR A 52 7.81 -2.51 5.93
C THR A 52 6.92 -1.82 4.89
N THR A 53 5.75 -2.39 4.62
CA THR A 53 4.86 -2.03 3.50
C THR A 53 3.39 -2.26 3.87
N PRO A 54 2.83 -1.61 4.91
CA PRO A 54 1.48 -1.93 5.45
C PRO A 54 0.34 -1.81 4.43
N ILE A 55 0.57 -1.07 3.35
CA ILE A 55 -0.38 -0.77 2.28
C ILE A 55 0.24 -0.98 0.89
N GLY A 56 1.35 -1.72 0.83
CA GLY A 56 1.98 -2.07 -0.44
C GLY A 56 2.85 -1.03 -1.11
N VAL A 57 3.20 0.03 -0.39
CA VAL A 57 4.16 1.02 -0.86
C VAL A 57 5.35 1.01 0.08
N GLU A 58 6.55 0.95 -0.50
CA GLU A 58 7.79 1.00 0.24
C GLU A 58 7.91 2.36 0.93
N ILE A 59 7.92 2.34 2.27
CA ILE A 59 8.07 3.57 3.06
C ILE A 59 9.43 4.23 2.77
N ASN A 60 10.43 3.43 2.39
CA ASN A 60 11.76 3.89 2.00
C ASN A 60 11.76 4.74 0.71
N ASP A 61 10.68 4.69 -0.09
CA ASP A 61 10.50 5.55 -1.27
C ASP A 61 9.95 6.95 -0.92
N LEU A 62 9.73 7.28 0.36
CA LEU A 62 9.27 8.60 0.78
C LEU A 62 10.31 9.67 0.40
N ARG A 63 9.88 10.66 -0.39
CA ARG A 63 10.75 11.77 -0.79
C ARG A 63 10.78 12.84 0.30
N PRO A 64 11.92 13.54 0.45
CA PRO A 64 12.03 14.70 1.33
C PRO A 64 10.89 15.70 1.10
N LEU A 65 10.36 16.27 2.18
CA LEU A 65 9.18 17.12 2.13
C LEU A 65 9.45 18.46 1.42
N ASP A 66 10.65 18.99 1.57
CA ASP A 66 11.16 20.17 0.87
C ASP A 66 11.22 19.96 -0.65
N ASP A 67 11.56 18.74 -1.09
CA ASP A 67 11.46 18.39 -2.51
C ASP A 67 10.00 18.24 -2.95
N PHE A 68 9.14 17.61 -2.13
CA PHE A 68 7.72 17.47 -2.44
C PHE A 68 7.02 18.84 -2.58
N ILE A 69 7.16 19.73 -1.59
CA ILE A 69 6.53 21.07 -1.54
C ILE A 69 7.42 22.14 -2.23
N GLY A 70 8.34 21.72 -3.10
CA GLY A 70 9.26 22.63 -3.77
C GLY A 70 8.59 23.59 -4.77
N LYS A 71 9.35 24.04 -5.77
CA LYS A 71 8.86 25.06 -6.72
C LYS A 71 7.72 24.55 -7.61
N PHE A 72 6.73 25.40 -7.84
CA PHE A 72 5.65 25.16 -8.80
C PHE A 72 5.80 26.10 -10.00
N ALA A 73 5.51 25.60 -11.20
CA ALA A 73 5.47 26.39 -12.42
C ALA A 73 4.40 25.82 -13.37
N PRO A 74 3.79 26.66 -14.24
CA PRO A 74 2.88 26.18 -15.27
C PRO A 74 3.47 25.00 -16.06
N PRO A 75 2.66 23.99 -16.42
CA PRO A 75 3.14 22.84 -17.17
C PRO A 75 3.23 23.14 -18.67
N ASP A 76 4.42 22.93 -19.25
CA ASP A 76 4.60 22.99 -20.72
C ASP A 76 4.08 21.70 -21.39
N HIS A 77 4.20 20.57 -20.68
CA HIS A 77 3.71 19.24 -21.08
C HIS A 77 3.02 18.56 -19.89
N PRO A 78 1.74 18.85 -19.61
CA PRO A 78 1.07 18.44 -18.39
C PRO A 78 1.00 16.92 -18.22
N GLU A 79 0.72 16.16 -19.28
CA GLU A 79 0.62 14.70 -19.20
C GLU A 79 1.93 14.04 -18.74
N THR A 80 3.06 14.43 -19.34
CA THR A 80 4.39 13.93 -18.98
C THR A 80 4.79 14.35 -17.57
N ARG A 81 4.46 15.59 -17.16
CA ARG A 81 4.72 16.07 -15.79
C ARG A 81 3.88 15.29 -14.78
N ILE A 82 2.58 15.13 -15.02
CA ILE A 82 1.69 14.37 -14.13
C ILE A 82 2.21 12.94 -13.97
N ARG A 83 2.45 12.22 -15.07
CA ARG A 83 2.93 10.83 -15.01
C ARG A 83 4.25 10.71 -14.25
N SER A 84 5.23 11.54 -14.60
CA SER A 84 6.55 11.48 -13.96
C SER A 84 6.49 11.87 -12.48
N ASN A 85 5.79 12.95 -12.11
CA ASN A 85 5.65 13.37 -10.73
C ASN A 85 4.82 12.38 -9.91
N PHE A 86 3.77 11.79 -10.49
CA PHE A 86 3.00 10.72 -9.84
C PHE A 86 3.89 9.53 -9.46
N GLU A 87 4.70 9.05 -10.41
CA GLU A 87 5.63 7.94 -10.18
C GLU A 87 6.68 8.28 -9.11
N TYR A 88 7.25 9.48 -9.18
CA TYR A 88 8.34 9.89 -8.30
C TYR A 88 7.92 10.16 -6.85
N TYR A 89 6.72 10.74 -6.66
CA TYR A 89 6.16 11.11 -5.36
C TYR A 89 5.03 10.17 -4.92
N LYS A 90 4.91 8.97 -5.49
CA LYS A 90 3.84 7.99 -5.19
C LYS A 90 3.64 7.79 -3.68
N THR A 91 4.75 7.67 -2.92
CA THR A 91 4.73 7.46 -1.47
C THR A 91 4.27 8.71 -0.72
N ASN A 92 4.71 9.91 -1.13
CA ASN A 92 4.22 11.17 -0.56
C ASN A 92 2.72 11.37 -0.80
N TYR A 93 2.22 11.08 -2.01
CA TYR A 93 0.79 11.15 -2.31
C TYR A 93 -0.04 10.19 -1.47
N LEU A 94 0.47 8.97 -1.26
CA LEU A 94 -0.14 8.00 -0.37
C LEU A 94 -0.15 8.49 1.08
N VAL A 95 0.93 9.10 1.56
CA VAL A 95 0.96 9.70 2.91
C VAL A 95 -0.09 10.82 3.04
N CYS A 96 -0.21 11.72 2.05
CA CYS A 96 -1.26 12.73 2.04
C CYS A 96 -2.66 12.10 2.10
N TYR A 97 -2.87 11.02 1.35
CA TYR A 97 -4.11 10.25 1.37
C TYR A 97 -4.40 9.66 2.76
N LEU A 98 -3.40 9.01 3.38
CA LEU A 98 -3.53 8.45 4.73
C LEU A 98 -3.83 9.51 5.77
N ILE A 99 -3.20 10.68 5.70
CA ILE A 99 -3.47 11.80 6.62
C ILE A 99 -4.94 12.21 6.53
N LEU A 100 -5.51 12.28 5.33
CA LEU A 100 -6.93 12.60 5.17
C LEU A 100 -7.84 11.53 5.76
N VAL A 101 -7.52 10.25 5.53
CA VAL A 101 -8.23 9.13 6.14
C VAL A 101 -8.15 9.21 7.67
N LEU A 102 -6.97 9.54 8.22
CA LEU A 102 -6.77 9.70 9.67
C LEU A 102 -7.58 10.88 10.23
N VAL A 103 -7.54 12.06 9.60
CA VAL A 103 -8.35 13.23 9.99
C VAL A 103 -9.83 12.86 10.01
N ARG A 104 -10.28 12.08 9.04
CA ARG A 104 -11.66 11.62 9.01
C ARG A 104 -11.98 10.55 10.05
N ALA A 105 -11.04 9.66 10.33
CA ALA A 105 -11.15 8.70 11.41
C ALA A 105 -11.34 9.43 12.75
N LEU A 106 -10.76 10.61 12.96
CA LEU A 106 -11.02 11.42 14.16
C LEU A 106 -12.50 11.85 14.28
N VAL A 107 -13.23 11.95 13.18
CA VAL A 107 -14.67 12.29 13.18
C VAL A 107 -15.54 11.05 13.44
N SER A 108 -15.05 9.84 13.19
CA SER A 108 -15.72 8.57 13.51
C SER A 108 -14.72 7.51 13.99
N PRO A 109 -14.15 7.70 15.20
CA PRO A 109 -12.97 6.96 15.63
C PRO A 109 -13.27 5.50 15.95
N GLY A 110 -14.50 5.18 16.37
CA GLY A 110 -14.86 3.86 16.89
C GLY A 110 -14.57 2.73 15.92
N ILE A 111 -15.03 2.82 14.67
CA ILE A 111 -14.91 1.73 13.69
C ILE A 111 -13.45 1.52 13.26
N VAL A 112 -12.73 2.60 12.99
CA VAL A 112 -11.32 2.54 12.56
C VAL A 112 -10.44 2.01 13.69
N LEU A 113 -10.67 2.45 14.93
CA LEU A 113 -9.92 1.99 16.09
C LEU A 113 -10.18 0.50 16.37
N ILE A 114 -11.43 0.04 16.32
CA ILE A 114 -11.77 -1.38 16.47
C ILE A 114 -11.07 -2.21 15.39
N ALA A 115 -11.13 -1.76 14.13
CA ALA A 115 -10.50 -2.46 13.02
C ALA A 115 -8.97 -2.55 13.18
N LEU A 116 -8.32 -1.47 13.63
CA LEU A 116 -6.88 -1.46 13.94
C LEU A 116 -6.55 -2.40 15.11
N ILE A 117 -7.32 -2.36 16.20
CA ILE A 117 -7.10 -3.23 17.36
C ILE A 117 -7.22 -4.70 16.95
N LEU A 118 -8.25 -5.05 16.19
CA LEU A 118 -8.42 -6.42 15.69
C LEU A 118 -7.27 -6.83 14.78
N GLN A 119 -6.85 -5.94 13.86
CA GLN A 119 -5.74 -6.16 12.95
C GLN A 119 -4.44 -6.42 13.69
N TYR A 120 -4.03 -5.50 14.56
CA TYR A 120 -2.81 -5.66 15.35
C TYR A 120 -2.92 -6.80 16.35
N GLY A 121 -4.08 -7.03 16.95
CA GLY A 121 -4.33 -8.19 17.80
C GLY A 121 -4.08 -9.50 17.06
N ALA A 122 -4.69 -9.69 15.89
CA ALA A 122 -4.53 -10.90 15.09
C ALA A 122 -3.08 -11.13 14.62
N ILE A 123 -2.35 -10.05 14.32
CA ILE A 123 -0.97 -10.13 13.81
C ILE A 123 0.06 -10.30 14.93
N LEU A 124 -0.09 -9.53 16.02
CA LEU A 124 0.88 -9.45 17.11
C LEU A 124 0.65 -10.51 18.18
N THR A 125 -0.46 -11.26 18.14
CA THR A 125 -0.66 -12.38 19.06
C THR A 125 0.53 -13.35 18.94
N PRO A 126 1.27 -13.59 20.03
CA PRO A 126 2.40 -14.53 20.02
C PRO A 126 1.91 -15.91 19.59
N MET A 127 2.74 -16.63 18.83
CA MET A 127 2.36 -17.97 18.34
C MET A 127 2.19 -18.94 19.51
N GLU A 128 2.97 -18.73 20.55
CA GLU A 128 3.00 -19.47 21.82
C GLU A 128 1.66 -19.35 22.56
N ALA A 129 0.97 -18.20 22.44
CA ALA A 129 -0.33 -17.97 23.08
C ALA A 129 -1.49 -18.77 22.44
N THR A 130 -1.24 -19.39 21.28
CA THR A 130 -2.25 -20.12 20.51
C THR A 130 -1.83 -21.56 20.19
N GLU A 131 -0.65 -21.97 20.66
CA GLU A 131 -0.10 -23.30 20.45
C GLU A 131 -0.99 -24.38 21.10
N GLY A 132 -1.31 -25.44 20.35
CA GLY A 132 -2.20 -26.51 20.80
C GLY A 132 -3.69 -26.16 20.89
N VAL A 133 -4.07 -24.87 20.78
CA VAL A 133 -5.48 -24.42 20.80
C VAL A 133 -6.01 -24.21 19.39
N ILE A 134 -5.23 -23.57 18.52
CA ILE A 134 -5.63 -23.25 17.14
C ILE A 134 -4.57 -23.80 16.19
N ASP A 135 -4.99 -24.60 15.21
CA ASP A 135 -4.08 -25.12 14.21
C ASP A 135 -3.45 -23.97 13.37
N PRO A 136 -2.22 -24.14 12.85
CA PRO A 136 -1.52 -23.09 12.13
C PRO A 136 -2.24 -22.56 10.90
N VAL A 137 -2.98 -23.42 10.18
CA VAL A 137 -3.71 -23.02 8.97
C VAL A 137 -4.88 -22.12 9.36
N THR A 138 -5.61 -22.46 10.42
CA THR A 138 -6.68 -21.62 10.97
C THR A 138 -6.15 -20.28 11.47
N ARG A 139 -4.97 -20.23 12.09
CA ARG A 139 -4.32 -18.96 12.49
C ARG A 139 -4.05 -18.05 11.30
N VAL A 140 -3.48 -18.59 10.22
CA VAL A 140 -3.27 -17.86 8.96
C VAL A 140 -4.58 -17.36 8.36
N LYS A 141 -5.61 -18.21 8.34
CA LYS A 141 -6.95 -17.82 7.86
C LYS A 141 -7.52 -16.68 8.68
N ILE A 142 -7.45 -16.74 10.02
CA ILE A 142 -7.91 -15.67 10.90
C ILE A 142 -7.15 -14.37 10.62
N ALA A 143 -5.82 -14.40 10.60
CA ALA A 143 -5.00 -13.22 10.33
C ALA A 143 -5.34 -12.58 8.98
N LEU A 144 -5.51 -13.40 7.94
CA LEU A 144 -5.92 -12.94 6.62
C LEU A 144 -7.34 -12.36 6.66
N SER A 145 -8.32 -13.08 7.20
CA SER A 145 -9.71 -12.61 7.29
C SER A 145 -9.81 -11.28 8.01
N VAL A 146 -9.10 -11.10 9.12
CA VAL A 146 -9.04 -9.83 9.85
C VAL A 146 -8.42 -8.72 8.98
N HIS A 147 -7.34 -9.02 8.25
CA HIS A 147 -6.74 -8.06 7.30
C HIS A 147 -7.71 -7.64 6.20
N LEU A 148 -8.47 -8.58 5.65
CA LEU A 148 -9.45 -8.29 4.60
C LEU A 148 -10.63 -7.49 5.12
N VAL A 149 -11.12 -7.81 6.31
CA VAL A 149 -12.16 -7.00 6.98
C VAL A 149 -11.64 -5.59 7.24
N PHE A 150 -10.40 -5.44 7.71
CA PHE A 150 -9.77 -4.13 7.90
C PHE A 150 -9.71 -3.34 6.59
N LEU A 151 -9.23 -3.95 5.50
CA LEU A 151 -9.16 -3.30 4.18
C LEU A 151 -10.55 -2.95 3.63
N ALA A 152 -11.54 -3.83 3.82
CA ALA A 152 -12.92 -3.59 3.41
C ALA A 152 -13.55 -2.44 4.19
N LEU A 153 -13.33 -2.37 5.51
CA LEU A 153 -13.79 -1.26 6.35
C LEU A 153 -13.11 0.06 5.97
N LEU A 154 -11.81 0.02 5.67
CA LEU A 154 -11.07 1.18 5.18
C LEU A 154 -11.64 1.66 3.84
N ALA A 155 -11.84 0.75 2.89
CA ALA A 155 -12.43 1.04 1.58
C ALA A 155 -13.86 1.58 1.70
N TRP A 156 -14.69 0.95 2.53
CA TRP A 156 -16.04 1.43 2.84
C TRP A 156 -16.01 2.84 3.41
N HIS A 157 -15.12 3.09 4.38
CA HIS A 157 -14.98 4.41 4.98
C HIS A 157 -14.57 5.47 3.95
N ILE A 158 -13.70 5.10 3.01
CA ILE A 158 -13.30 5.95 1.88
C ILE A 158 -14.50 6.22 0.95
N LEU A 159 -15.25 5.18 0.57
CA LEU A 159 -16.36 5.28 -0.38
C LEU A 159 -17.56 6.04 0.19
N CYS A 160 -17.78 5.95 1.50
CA CYS A 160 -18.79 6.73 2.20
C CYS A 160 -18.37 8.17 2.51
N GLN A 161 -17.16 8.59 2.12
CA GLN A 161 -16.80 10.00 2.19
C GLN A 161 -17.71 10.80 1.26
N PRO A 162 -18.05 12.04 1.64
CA PRO A 162 -18.75 12.89 0.72
C PRO A 162 -17.87 13.07 -0.53
N VAL A 163 -18.41 12.72 -1.69
CA VAL A 163 -17.68 12.60 -2.97
C VAL A 163 -16.83 13.84 -3.27
N TRP A 164 -17.28 15.02 -2.84
CA TRP A 164 -16.53 16.27 -2.99
C TRP A 164 -15.16 16.26 -2.31
N LEU A 165 -14.98 15.62 -1.14
CA LEU A 165 -13.66 15.53 -0.48
C LEU A 165 -12.69 14.72 -1.33
N LEU A 166 -13.15 13.60 -1.88
CA LEU A 166 -12.35 12.77 -2.78
C LEU A 166 -11.99 13.55 -4.05
N LEU A 167 -12.95 14.28 -4.63
CA LEU A 167 -12.70 15.12 -5.81
C LEU A 167 -11.71 16.25 -5.52
N VAL A 168 -11.84 16.96 -4.40
CA VAL A 168 -10.92 18.04 -3.99
C VAL A 168 -9.53 17.48 -3.80
N MET A 169 -9.40 16.33 -3.15
CA MET A 169 -8.10 15.69 -2.96
C MET A 169 -7.48 15.25 -4.30
N LEU A 170 -8.24 14.55 -5.15
CA LEU A 170 -7.77 14.14 -6.48
C LEU A 170 -7.36 15.34 -7.32
N ALA A 171 -8.12 16.44 -7.26
CA ALA A 171 -7.78 17.69 -7.92
C ALA A 171 -6.50 18.31 -7.35
N ALA A 172 -6.34 18.36 -6.03
CA ALA A 172 -5.15 18.89 -5.38
C ALA A 172 -3.89 18.07 -5.70
N LEU A 173 -3.98 16.74 -5.66
CA LEU A 173 -2.85 15.86 -6.00
C LEU A 173 -2.52 15.93 -7.50
N SER A 174 -3.54 16.04 -8.36
CA SER A 174 -3.34 16.22 -9.80
C SER A 174 -2.72 17.57 -10.13
N ALA A 175 -3.18 18.64 -9.46
CA ALA A 175 -2.59 19.97 -9.58
C ALA A 175 -1.14 19.94 -9.09
N HIS A 176 -0.87 19.33 -7.94
CA HIS A 176 0.50 19.13 -7.46
C HIS A 176 1.35 18.41 -8.51
N ALA A 177 0.88 17.28 -9.04
CA ALA A 177 1.59 16.51 -10.04
C ALA A 177 1.81 17.29 -11.36
N ALA A 178 0.87 18.13 -11.77
CA ALA A 178 0.98 18.94 -12.99
C ALA A 178 1.96 20.11 -12.83
N PHE A 179 1.86 20.85 -11.72
CA PHE A 179 2.58 22.12 -11.54
C PHE A 179 3.93 21.96 -10.85
N ARG A 180 4.19 20.86 -10.13
CA ARG A 180 5.49 20.65 -9.46
C ARG A 180 6.61 20.52 -10.49
N THR A 181 7.64 21.36 -10.35
CA THR A 181 8.80 21.32 -11.25
C THR A 181 9.72 20.14 -10.95
N ARG A 182 10.40 19.64 -11.97
CA ARG A 182 11.42 18.58 -11.81
C ARG A 182 12.75 19.24 -11.45
N SER A 183 13.46 18.69 -10.47
CA SER A 183 14.84 19.12 -10.19
C SER A 183 15.77 18.77 -11.36
N ALA A 184 16.81 19.56 -11.57
CA ALA A 184 17.78 19.30 -12.65
C ALA A 184 18.45 17.93 -12.49
N ALA A 185 18.81 17.56 -11.25
CA ALA A 185 19.35 16.24 -10.93
C ALA A 185 18.43 15.10 -11.37
N ARG A 186 17.11 15.29 -11.21
CA ARG A 186 16.11 14.30 -11.61
C ARG A 186 15.98 14.20 -13.13
N LEU A 187 15.99 15.33 -13.85
CA LEU A 187 16.00 15.32 -15.31
C LEU A 187 17.18 14.52 -15.85
N VAL A 188 18.38 14.72 -15.29
CA VAL A 188 19.58 13.97 -15.67
C VAL A 188 19.41 12.47 -15.38
N SER A 189 18.91 12.11 -14.19
CA SER A 189 18.66 10.72 -13.82
C SER A 189 17.67 10.02 -14.77
N ASP A 190 16.57 10.69 -15.11
CA ASP A 190 15.56 10.17 -16.04
C ASP A 190 16.14 9.96 -17.44
N THR A 191 16.94 10.92 -17.93
CA THR A 191 17.62 10.83 -19.23
C THR A 191 18.61 9.66 -19.27
N VAL A 192 19.43 9.48 -18.21
CA VAL A 192 20.37 8.36 -18.12
C VAL A 192 19.62 7.03 -18.12
N ARG A 193 18.53 6.91 -17.34
CA ARG A 193 17.74 5.68 -17.27
C ARG A 193 17.10 5.32 -18.61
N GLN A 194 16.58 6.31 -19.34
CA GLN A 194 16.05 6.11 -20.68
C GLN A 194 17.15 5.66 -21.65
N ALA A 195 18.32 6.30 -21.65
CA ALA A 195 19.44 5.92 -22.51
C ALA A 195 19.96 4.49 -22.23
N VAL A 196 19.94 4.03 -20.98
CA VAL A 196 20.33 2.67 -20.61
C VAL A 196 19.31 1.63 -21.09
N ASN A 197 18.01 1.93 -21.02
CA ASN A 197 16.97 1.00 -21.46
C ASN A 197 16.97 0.80 -22.98
N VAL A 198 17.22 1.87 -23.77
CA VAL A 198 17.33 1.78 -25.23
C VAL A 198 18.49 0.87 -25.68
N LYS A 199 19.55 0.72 -24.88
CA LYS A 199 20.67 -0.19 -25.20
C LYS A 199 20.39 -1.67 -24.91
N LYS A 200 19.31 -1.98 -24.19
CA LYS A 200 18.95 -3.36 -23.81
C LYS A 200 17.98 -4.01 -24.79
N GLU A 201 17.38 -3.22 -25.67
CA GLU A 201 16.57 -3.66 -26.80
C GLU A 201 17.44 -3.84 -28.05
#